data_AF-A0A4Y1S0C1-F1
#
_entry.id   AF-A0A4Y1S0C1-F1
#
_cell.length_a   1.000
_cell.length_b   1.000
_cell.length_c   1.000
_cell.angle_alpha   90.00
_cell.angle_beta   90.00
_cell.angle_gamma   90.00
#
_symmetry.space_group_name_H-M   'P 1'
#
loop_
_entity.id
_entity.type
_entity.pdbx_description
1 polymer ?
#
loop_
_entity_poly.entity_id
_entity_poly.type
_entity_poly.pdbx_seq_one_letter_code
_entity_poly.pdbx_strand_id
1 'polypeptide(L)' 'MGEIDPAFIQATDQRPKLNPTNPVADEIPIIDLSVLSSPDETRKVVSEIGHACKNWDFSKL' A
#
# COMPACT_ATOMS: atom_id res chain seq x y z
N MET A 1 33.21 -7.65 -7.73
CA MET A 1 31.86 -7.87 -7.17
C MET A 1 32.06 -8.34 -5.74
N GLY A 2 31.79 -7.49 -4.76
CA GLY A 2 31.91 -7.88 -3.34
C GLY A 2 30.84 -8.91 -3.01
N GLU A 3 31.22 -9.97 -2.32
CA GLU A 3 30.26 -10.93 -1.78
C GLU A 3 29.36 -10.22 -0.76
N ILE A 4 28.06 -10.54 -0.79
CA ILE A 4 27.09 -10.02 0.18
C ILE A 4 27.31 -10.79 1.49
N ASP A 5 27.58 -10.08 2.58
CA ASP A 5 27.71 -10.70 3.90
C ASP A 5 26.43 -11.49 4.23
N PRO A 6 26.53 -12.77 4.64
CA PRO A 6 25.39 -13.62 4.99
C PRO A 6 24.40 -12.99 5.98
N ALA A 7 24.85 -12.05 6.83
CA ALA A 7 24.00 -11.29 7.74
C ALA A 7 22.92 -10.46 7.02
N PHE A 8 23.12 -10.11 5.74
CA PHE A 8 22.15 -9.40 4.92
C PHE A 8 21.28 -10.32 4.06
N ILE A 9 21.53 -11.64 4.07
CA ILE A 9 20.74 -12.61 3.31
C ILE A 9 19.53 -13.02 4.15
N GLN A 10 18.35 -12.60 3.70
CA GLN A 10 17.10 -12.92 4.36
C GLN A 10 16.82 -14.44 4.35
N ALA A 11 16.22 -14.94 5.44
CA ALA A 11 15.79 -16.33 5.57
C ALA A 11 14.79 -16.69 4.45
N THR A 12 14.82 -17.93 3.99
CA THR A 12 14.10 -18.38 2.78
C THR A 12 12.59 -18.13 2.85
N ASP A 13 12.00 -18.22 4.04
CA ASP A 13 10.60 -17.98 4.34
C ASP A 13 10.17 -16.52 4.20
N GLN A 14 11.09 -15.58 4.39
CA GLN A 14 10.81 -14.16 4.29
C GLN A 14 11.17 -13.57 2.91
N ARG A 15 11.71 -14.37 2.00
CA ARG A 15 12.07 -13.91 0.66
C ARG A 15 10.80 -13.62 -0.15
N PRO A 16 10.82 -12.57 -1.00
CA PRO A 16 9.71 -12.30 -1.90
C PRO A 16 9.41 -13.52 -2.77
N LYS A 17 8.12 -13.85 -2.89
CA LYS A 17 7.68 -14.84 -3.88
C LYS A 17 7.83 -14.21 -5.26
N LEU A 18 8.70 -14.79 -6.10
CA LEU A 18 8.95 -14.29 -7.46
C LEU A 18 7.69 -14.27 -8.34
N ASN A 19 6.75 -15.18 -8.06
CA ASN A 19 5.43 -15.23 -8.66
C ASN A 19 4.40 -15.35 -7.53
N PRO A 20 3.90 -14.23 -6.98
CA PRO A 20 2.86 -14.30 -5.96
C PRO A 20 1.58 -14.89 -6.61
N THR A 21 1.04 -15.95 -6.01
CA THR A 21 -0.16 -16.67 -6.52
C THR A 21 -1.38 -15.78 -6.60
N ASN A 22 -1.42 -14.73 -5.79
CA ASN A 22 -2.29 -13.60 -5.99
C ASN A 22 -1.39 -12.51 -6.59
N PRO A 23 -1.68 -11.94 -7.78
CA PRO A 23 -1.26 -10.56 -8.00
C PRO A 23 -1.72 -9.75 -6.79
N VAL A 24 -1.08 -8.64 -6.47
CA VAL A 24 -1.58 -7.68 -5.48
C VAL A 24 -2.93 -7.17 -6.00
N ALA A 25 -3.96 -7.99 -5.89
CA ALA A 25 -5.30 -7.86 -6.49
C ALA A 25 -6.12 -6.88 -5.68
N ASP A 26 -5.70 -6.75 -4.43
CA ASP A 26 -5.98 -5.65 -3.59
C ASP A 26 -4.96 -4.55 -3.96
N GLU A 27 -5.24 -3.77 -5.02
CA GLU A 27 -4.58 -2.48 -5.27
C GLU A 27 -4.83 -1.55 -4.09
N ILE A 28 -3.76 -1.15 -3.39
CA ILE A 28 -3.84 -0.19 -2.28
C ILE A 28 -4.67 1.02 -2.74
N PRO A 29 -5.72 1.41 -2.00
CA PRO A 29 -6.57 2.52 -2.39
C PRO A 29 -5.74 3.81 -2.53
N ILE A 30 -5.84 4.42 -3.71
CA ILE A 30 -5.26 5.73 -4.02
C ILE A 30 -6.34 6.78 -3.79
N ILE A 31 -6.09 7.73 -2.92
CA ILE A 31 -7.02 8.79 -2.57
C ILE A 31 -6.47 10.11 -3.11
N ASP A 32 -7.18 10.73 -4.04
CA ASP A 32 -6.76 12.01 -4.61
C ASP A 32 -7.15 13.17 -3.69
N LEU A 33 -6.16 13.86 -3.13
CA LEU A 33 -6.38 15.05 -2.28
C LEU A 33 -6.46 16.36 -3.09
N SER A 34 -6.19 16.34 -4.40
CA SER A 34 -6.23 17.55 -5.23
C SER A 34 -7.65 18.08 -5.45
N VAL A 35 -8.66 17.23 -5.25
CA VAL A 35 -10.09 17.56 -5.40
C VAL A 35 -10.69 18.24 -4.18
N LEU A 36 -9.88 18.64 -3.18
CA LEU A 36 -10.33 19.35 -1.98
C LEU A 36 -10.69 20.82 -2.26
N SER A 37 -11.58 21.07 -3.23
CA SER A 37 -11.98 22.41 -3.66
C SER A 37 -13.25 22.92 -2.96
N SER A 38 -14.05 22.00 -2.42
CA SER A 38 -15.30 22.30 -1.72
C SER A 38 -15.50 21.48 -0.43
N PRO A 39 -16.37 21.95 0.50
CA PRO A 39 -16.70 21.19 1.70
C PRO A 39 -17.33 19.81 1.43
N ASP A 40 -18.09 19.67 0.34
CA ASP A 40 -18.72 18.40 -0.04
C ASP A 40 -17.71 17.39 -0.58
N GLU A 41 -16.75 17.85 -1.39
CA GLU A 41 -15.62 17.01 -1.83
C GLU A 41 -14.74 16.59 -0.66
N THR A 42 -14.51 17.49 0.30
CA THR A 42 -13.76 17.18 1.53
C THR A 42 -14.43 16.06 2.32
N ARG A 43 -15.75 16.08 2.48
CA ARG A 43 -16.50 15.02 3.18
C ARG A 43 -16.38 13.68 2.47
N LYS A 44 -16.40 13.68 1.14
CA LYS A 44 -16.25 12.48 0.33
C LYS A 44 -14.85 11.87 0.48
N VAL A 45 -13.80 12.69 0.40
CA VAL A 45 -12.40 12.27 0.61
C VAL A 45 -12.20 11.71 2.02
N VAL A 46 -12.74 12.35 3.06
CA VAL A 46 -12.67 11.86 4.45
C VAL A 46 -13.35 10.49 4.59
N SER A 47 -14.48 10.28 3.91
CA SER A 47 -15.16 8.97 3.90
C SER A 47 -14.33 7.89 3.21
N GLU A 48 -13.66 8.22 2.09
CA GLU A 48 -12.78 7.31 1.37
C GLU A 48 -11.54 6.94 2.20
N ILE A 49 -10.95 7.91 2.92
CA ILE A 49 -9.87 7.66 3.88
C ILE A 49 -10.32 6.71 4.99
N GLY A 50 -11.50 6.95 5.58
CA GLY A 50 -12.04 6.08 6.63
C GLY A 50 -12.28 4.65 6.15
N HIS A 51 -12.77 4.48 4.93
CA HIS A 51 -12.98 3.17 4.31
C HIS A 51 -11.65 2.46 4.00
N ALA A 52 -10.68 3.20 3.47
CA ALA A 52 -9.35 2.69 3.19
C ALA A 52 -8.65 2.21 4.48
N CYS A 53 -8.62 3.04 5.53
CA CYS A 53 -8.05 2.66 6.81
C CYS A 53 -8.74 1.42 7.42
N LYS A 54 -10.06 1.30 7.30
CA LYS A 54 -10.81 0.16 7.86
C LYS A 54 -10.49 -1.17 7.16
N ASN A 55 -10.28 -1.14 5.85
CA ASN A 55 -10.17 -2.37 5.06
C ASN A 55 -8.71 -2.77 4.78
N TRP A 56 -7.76 -1.83 4.91
CA TRP A 56 -6.39 -2.01 4.44
C TRP A 56 -5.31 -1.71 5.47
N ASP A 57 -5.64 -1.05 6.57
CA ASP A 57 -4.71 -0.43 7.54
C ASP A 57 -3.72 0.60 6.93
N PHE A 58 -3.53 0.60 5.61
CA PHE A 58 -2.61 1.44 4.85
C PHE A 58 -3.27 1.94 3.54
N SER A 59 -3.01 3.19 3.18
CA SER A 59 -3.49 3.79 1.94
C SER A 59 -2.46 4.77 1.38
N LYS A 60 -2.54 5.05 0.07
CA LYS A 60 -1.69 6.06 -0.58
C LYS A 60 -2.52 7.31 -0.82
N LEU A 61 -2.01 8.45 -0.34
CA LEU A 61 -2.59 9.78 -0.51
C LEU A 61 -1.92 10.53 -1.68
#